data_AF-A0A7S4RDK3-F1
#
_entry.id   AF-A0A7S4RDK3-F1
#
_cell.length_a   1.000
_cell.length_b   1.000
_cell.length_c   1.000
_cell.angle_alpha   90.00
_cell.angle_beta   90.00
_cell.angle_gamma   90.00
#
_symmetry.space_group_name_H-M   'P 1'
#
loop_
_entity.id
_entity.type
_entity.pdbx_description
1 polymer ?
#
loop_
_entity_poly.entity_id
_entity_poly.type
_entity_poly.pdbx_seq_one_letter_code
_entity_poly.pdbx_strand_id
1 'polypeptide(L)'
;EKGCICISSVLYFELFSVLCIFIVSLGDHLHLLIPSISMTSHMIIVAHTLIIPTALLRTPRHLSYLSVVGTVATIAVVLAVVLTCLIDGDKYEEIAISKGRVNDRGHYHDLWISAGLPLALGLVGFTFSGHAVVPSIYCSMKKPQDFEKMV
;
A
#
# COMPACT_ATOMS: atom_id res chain seq x y z
N GLU A 1 4.10 -32.26 -7.65
CA GLU A 1 4.86 -31.46 -8.63
C GLU A 1 4.01 -30.38 -9.31
N LYS A 2 2.96 -30.73 -10.06
CA LYS A 2 2.12 -29.73 -10.79
C LYS A 2 1.46 -28.66 -9.90
N GLY A 3 1.03 -29.03 -8.69
CA GLY A 3 0.41 -28.09 -7.73
C GLY A 3 1.38 -27.01 -7.21
N CYS A 4 2.64 -27.37 -6.92
CA CYS A 4 3.64 -26.41 -6.45
C CYS A 4 3.95 -25.36 -7.51
N ILE A 5 3.97 -25.75 -8.78
CA ILE A 5 4.20 -24.84 -9.91
C ILE A 5 3.03 -23.86 -10.05
N CYS A 6 1.79 -24.34 -9.96
CA CYS A 6 0.61 -23.45 -9.96
C CYS A 6 0.64 -22.45 -8.80
N ILE A 7 0.88 -22.92 -7.58
CA ILE A 7 0.91 -22.05 -6.39
C ILE A 7 2.04 -21.03 -6.52
N SER A 8 3.24 -21.46 -6.91
CA SER A 8 4.37 -20.55 -7.10
C SER A 8 4.07 -19.50 -8.16
N SER A 9 3.44 -19.86 -9.28
CA SER A 9 3.04 -18.93 -10.34
C SER A 9 2.07 -17.87 -9.83
N VAL A 10 1.04 -18.27 -9.07
CA VAL A 10 0.06 -17.36 -8.49
C VAL A 10 0.72 -16.40 -7.49
N LEU A 11 1.58 -16.89 -6.60
CA LEU A 11 2.28 -16.05 -5.63
C LEU A 11 3.22 -15.03 -6.29
N TYR A 12 3.92 -15.42 -7.36
CA TYR A 12 4.74 -14.49 -8.13
C TYR A 12 3.89 -13.43 -8.83
N PHE A 13 2.72 -13.81 -9.36
CA PHE A 13 1.79 -12.86 -9.96
C PHE A 13 1.19 -11.89 -8.94
N GLU A 14 0.84 -12.36 -7.74
CA GLU A 14 0.41 -11.49 -6.63
C GLU A 14 1.49 -10.47 -6.27
N LEU A 15 2.72 -10.91 -6.04
CA LEU A 15 3.84 -10.02 -5.70
C LEU A 15 4.08 -8.99 -6.81
N PHE A 16 4.03 -9.41 -8.07
CA PHE A 16 4.16 -8.51 -9.22
C PHE A 16 3.03 -7.47 -9.27
N SER A 17 1.78 -7.89 -9.06
CA SER A 17 0.62 -6.99 -9.04
C SER A 17 0.73 -5.95 -7.92
N VAL A 18 1.16 -6.37 -6.72
CA VAL A 18 1.43 -5.48 -5.57
C VAL A 18 2.46 -4.41 -5.93
N LEU A 19 3.55 -4.78 -6.61
CA LEU A 19 4.57 -3.83 -7.05
C LEU A 19 4.01 -2.80 -8.03
N CYS A 20 3.19 -3.23 -8.99
CA CYS A 20 2.53 -2.34 -9.94
C CYS A 20 1.61 -1.33 -9.22
N ILE A 21 0.82 -1.79 -8.25
CA ILE A 21 -0.08 -0.93 -7.45
C ILE A 21 0.73 0.13 -6.69
N PHE A 22 1.86 -0.24 -6.09
CA PHE A 22 2.71 0.72 -5.39
C PHE A 22 3.34 1.77 -6.33
N ILE A 23 3.78 1.39 -7.52
CA ILE A 23 4.30 2.35 -8.51
C ILE A 23 3.23 3.35 -8.92
N VAL A 24 2.00 2.87 -9.19
CA VAL A 24 0.88 3.75 -9.54
C VAL A 24 0.55 4.69 -8.40
N SER A 25 0.41 4.17 -7.18
CA SER A 25 0.11 4.98 -6.00
C SER A 25 1.17 6.04 -5.70
N LEU A 26 2.46 5.71 -5.86
CA LEU A 26 3.54 6.69 -5.73
C LEU A 26 3.48 7.77 -6.81
N GLY A 27 3.15 7.38 -8.05
CA GLY A 27 2.92 8.32 -9.15
C GLY A 27 1.81 9.33 -8.85
N ASP A 28 0.68 8.84 -8.33
CA ASP A 28 -0.46 9.68 -7.94
C ASP A 28 -0.12 10.62 -6.78
N HIS A 29 0.58 10.12 -5.74
CA HIS A 29 1.01 10.95 -4.61
C HIS A 29 1.98 12.05 -5.04
N LEU A 30 2.90 11.75 -5.96
CA LEU A 30 3.83 12.74 -6.50
C LEU A 30 3.10 13.74 -7.42
N HIS A 31 2.10 13.26 -8.17
CA HIS A 31 1.00 13.99 -8.78
C HIS A 31 0.48 15.14 -7.91
N LEU A 32 -0.05 14.75 -6.77
CA LEU A 32 -0.67 15.65 -5.81
C LEU A 32 0.32 16.67 -5.24
N LEU A 33 1.60 16.31 -5.09
CA LEU A 33 2.63 17.19 -4.56
C LEU A 33 3.17 18.19 -5.59
N ILE A 34 3.31 17.78 -6.86
CA ILE A 34 3.89 18.58 -7.94
C ILE A 34 2.95 18.49 -9.17
N PRO A 35 1.89 19.31 -9.24
CA PRO A 35 0.93 19.26 -10.34
C PRO A 35 1.49 19.82 -11.66
N SER A 36 2.71 20.37 -11.67
CA SER A 36 3.32 21.00 -12.84
C SER A 36 3.81 20.01 -13.91
N ILE A 37 3.97 18.73 -13.58
CA ILE A 37 4.46 17.70 -14.48
C ILE A 37 3.35 16.66 -14.70
N SER A 38 3.23 16.14 -15.92
CA SER A 38 2.23 15.11 -16.28
C SER A 38 2.34 13.86 -15.40
N MET A 39 1.19 13.27 -15.04
CA MET A 39 1.09 12.01 -14.28
C MET A 39 1.96 10.90 -14.87
N THR A 40 1.92 10.75 -16.20
CA THR A 40 2.69 9.71 -16.91
C THR A 40 4.19 9.88 -16.70
N SER A 41 4.68 11.12 -16.69
CA SER A 41 6.08 11.42 -16.46
C SER A 41 6.49 11.11 -15.02
N HIS A 42 5.64 11.40 -14.02
CA HIS A 42 5.90 11.02 -12.64
C HIS A 42 5.96 9.50 -12.44
N MET A 43 5.03 8.75 -13.04
CA MET A 43 5.07 7.28 -12.98
C MET A 43 6.37 6.72 -13.57
N ILE A 44 6.84 7.27 -14.69
CA ILE A 44 8.11 6.86 -15.33
C ILE A 44 9.30 7.21 -14.43
N ILE A 45 9.32 8.41 -13.84
CA ILE A 45 10.39 8.84 -12.93
C ILE A 45 10.43 7.94 -11.69
N VAL A 46 9.27 7.64 -11.08
CA VAL A 46 9.15 6.75 -9.93
C VAL A 46 9.63 5.34 -10.29
N ALA A 47 9.17 4.78 -11.42
CA ALA A 47 9.59 3.46 -11.87
C ALA A 47 11.11 3.40 -12.08
N HIS A 48 11.69 4.39 -12.76
CA HIS A 48 13.13 4.45 -12.98
C HIS A 48 13.91 4.60 -11.66
N THR A 49 13.44 5.47 -10.76
CA THR A 49 14.04 5.74 -9.46
C THR A 49 13.93 4.57 -8.50
N LEU A 50 12.92 3.69 -8.62
CA LEU A 50 12.80 2.46 -7.84
C LEU A 50 13.62 1.31 -8.44
N ILE A 51 13.69 1.19 -9.76
CA ILE A 51 14.47 0.13 -10.43
C ILE A 51 15.97 0.29 -10.13
N ILE A 52 16.49 1.52 -10.14
CA ILE A 52 17.90 1.83 -9.87
C ILE A 52 18.39 1.28 -8.50
N PRO A 53 17.78 1.62 -7.36
CA PRO A 53 18.17 1.09 -6.06
C PRO A 53 17.82 -0.38 -5.93
N THR A 54 16.76 -0.89 -6.56
CA THR A 54 16.44 -2.33 -6.52
C THR A 54 17.53 -3.16 -7.22
N ALA A 55 18.15 -2.64 -8.28
CA ALA A 55 19.29 -3.26 -8.94
C ALA A 55 20.60 -3.12 -8.14
N LEU A 56 20.77 -2.05 -7.35
CA LEU A 56 21.99 -1.74 -6.62
C LEU A 56 22.03 -2.31 -5.18
N LEU A 57 20.87 -2.49 -4.53
CA LEU A 57 20.69 -3.00 -3.16
C LEU A 57 20.81 -4.53 -3.09
N ARG A 58 21.84 -5.09 -3.74
CA ARG A 58 22.15 -6.53 -3.74
C ARG A 58 22.60 -7.05 -2.37
N THR A 59 22.77 -6.17 -1.38
CA THR A 59 23.20 -6.54 -0.02
C THR A 59 22.00 -6.56 0.94
N PRO A 60 21.69 -7.70 1.59
CA PRO A 60 20.50 -7.87 2.45
C PRO A 60 20.44 -6.92 3.65
N ARG A 61 21.58 -6.33 4.04
CA ARG A 61 21.69 -5.39 5.17
C ARG A 61 21.01 -4.03 4.90
N HIS A 62 21.07 -3.53 3.66
CA HIS A 62 20.45 -2.24 3.34
C HIS A 62 18.92 -2.34 3.22
N LEU A 63 18.42 -3.51 2.80
CA LEU A 63 16.98 -3.78 2.74
C LEU A 63 16.34 -3.78 4.14
N SER A 64 17.06 -4.30 5.15
CA SER A 64 16.62 -4.25 6.55
C SER A 64 16.53 -2.80 7.08
N TYR A 65 17.47 -1.93 6.73
CA TYR A 65 17.40 -0.52 7.11
C TYR A 65 16.22 0.20 6.45
N LEU A 66 15.98 -0.07 5.16
CA LEU A 66 14.84 0.48 4.42
C LEU A 66 13.49 0.06 5.05
N SER A 67 13.39 -1.19 5.51
CA SER A 67 12.20 -1.68 6.22
C SER A 67 11.93 -0.92 7.53
N VAL A 68 12.96 -0.63 8.33
CA VAL A 68 12.83 0.18 9.55
C VAL A 68 12.37 1.59 9.24
N VAL A 69 12.97 2.23 8.22
CA VAL A 69 12.55 3.56 7.76
C VAL A 69 11.09 3.54 7.31
N GLY A 70 10.68 2.51 6.56
CA GLY A 70 9.29 2.32 6.14
C GLY A 70 8.34 2.18 7.33
N THR A 71 8.73 1.45 8.37
CA THR A 71 7.92 1.27 9.58
C THR A 71 7.77 2.58 10.37
N VAL A 72 8.83 3.37 10.48
CA VAL A 72 8.75 4.69 11.12
C VAL A 72 7.86 5.63 10.30
N ALA A 73 7.96 5.58 8.97
CA ALA A 73 7.12 6.36 8.08
C ALA A 73 5.63 5.99 8.20
N THR A 74 5.29 4.70 8.29
CA THR A 74 3.88 4.28 8.49
C THR A 74 3.34 4.73 9.84
N ILE A 75 4.12 4.64 10.91
CA ILE A 75 3.74 5.15 12.23
C ILE A 75 3.48 6.67 12.17
N ALA A 76 4.36 7.42 11.51
CA ALA A 76 4.20 8.87 11.35
C ALA A 76 2.93 9.23 10.56
N VAL A 77 2.61 8.50 9.50
CA VAL A 77 1.37 8.71 8.72
C VAL A 77 0.13 8.42 9.57
N VAL A 78 0.12 7.32 10.33
CA VAL A 78 -0.99 6.99 11.24
C VAL A 78 -1.19 8.10 12.27
N LEU A 79 -0.11 8.57 12.89
CA LEU A 79 -0.17 9.67 13.84
C LEU A 79 -0.68 10.96 13.19
N ALA A 80 -0.22 11.29 11.98
CA ALA A 80 -0.69 12.47 11.26
C ALA A 80 -2.20 12.40 11.00
N VAL A 81 -2.73 11.24 10.59
CA VAL A 81 -4.17 11.05 10.36
C VAL A 81 -4.95 11.17 11.66
N VAL A 82 -4.51 10.53 12.74
CA VAL A 82 -5.18 10.59 14.05
C VAL A 82 -5.18 12.02 14.61
N LEU A 83 -4.04 12.71 14.56
CA LEU A 83 -3.93 14.09 15.05
C LEU A 83 -4.78 15.05 14.22
N THR A 84 -4.78 14.90 12.89
CA THR A 84 -5.65 15.70 12.01
C THR A 84 -7.11 15.46 12.38
N CYS A 85 -7.54 14.21 12.56
CA CYS A 85 -8.89 13.88 12.98
C CYS A 85 -9.27 14.51 14.33
N LEU A 86 -8.35 14.54 15.30
CA LEU A 86 -8.61 15.12 16.62
C LEU A 86 -8.67 16.66 16.62
N ILE A 87 -7.83 17.32 15.83
CA ILE A 87 -7.72 18.79 15.80
C ILE A 87 -8.82 19.40 14.93
N ASP A 88 -8.99 18.84 13.74
CA ASP A 88 -9.84 19.42 12.69
C ASP A 88 -11.26 18.87 12.69
N GLY A 89 -11.51 17.78 13.44
CA GLY A 89 -12.81 17.13 13.49
C GLY A 89 -13.25 16.58 12.12
N ASP A 90 -14.56 16.47 11.92
CA ASP A 90 -15.12 15.98 10.66
C ASP A 90 -15.08 17.07 9.56
N LYS A 91 -14.10 16.97 8.67
CA LYS A 91 -13.97 17.82 7.46
C LYS A 91 -14.61 17.19 6.22
N TYR A 92 -15.37 16.10 6.37
CA TYR A 92 -15.91 15.37 5.22
C TYR A 92 -16.90 16.21 4.41
N GLU A 93 -17.69 17.07 5.08
CA GLU A 93 -18.62 17.97 4.40
C GLU A 93 -17.90 18.99 3.50
N GLU A 94 -16.83 19.59 3.99
CA GLU A 94 -16.01 20.56 3.23
C GLU A 94 -15.33 19.89 2.01
N ILE A 95 -14.83 18.66 2.19
CA ILE A 95 -14.20 17.87 1.10
C ILE A 95 -15.25 17.37 0.10
N ALA A 96 -16.46 17.00 0.54
CA ALA A 96 -17.53 16.57 -0.34
C ALA A 96 -18.05 17.73 -1.21
N ILE A 97 -18.16 18.93 -0.63
CA ILE A 97 -18.51 20.15 -1.35
C ILE A 97 -17.42 20.50 -2.37
N SER A 98 -16.14 20.46 -2.01
CA SER A 98 -15.03 20.78 -2.92
C SER A 98 -14.89 19.78 -4.08
N LYS A 99 -15.30 18.52 -3.88
CA LYS A 99 -15.34 17.48 -4.93
C LYS A 99 -16.66 17.46 -5.73
N GLY A 100 -17.54 18.45 -5.54
CA GLY A 100 -18.77 18.59 -6.33
C GLY A 100 -19.88 17.58 -6.00
N ARG A 101 -19.84 16.92 -4.84
CA ARG A 101 -20.86 15.94 -4.40
C ARG A 101 -22.02 16.61 -3.67
N VAL A 102 -22.51 17.72 -4.22
CA VAL A 102 -23.38 18.72 -3.55
C VAL A 102 -24.84 18.24 -3.29
N ASN A 103 -25.27 17.09 -3.83
CA ASN A 103 -26.70 16.72 -3.83
C ASN A 103 -27.20 15.77 -2.72
N ASP A 104 -26.35 15.15 -1.89
CA ASP A 104 -26.81 14.23 -0.83
C ASP A 104 -26.85 14.90 0.56
N ARG A 105 -27.78 15.84 0.74
CA ARG A 105 -28.05 16.50 2.04
C ARG A 105 -28.93 15.68 2.99
N GLY A 106 -28.69 14.37 3.15
CA GLY A 106 -29.59 13.57 4.00
C GLY A 106 -29.05 12.29 4.63
N HIS A 107 -28.11 11.58 4.00
CA HIS A 107 -27.53 10.37 4.57
C HIS A 107 -26.05 10.30 4.19
N TYR A 108 -25.19 10.75 5.12
CA TYR A 108 -23.73 10.83 4.93
C TYR A 108 -23.06 9.47 4.72
N HIS A 109 -23.75 8.39 5.12
CA HIS A 109 -23.47 7.03 4.72
C HIS A 109 -24.80 6.40 4.33
N ASP A 110 -24.95 5.96 3.08
CA ASP A 110 -25.92 4.90 2.84
C ASP A 110 -25.48 3.72 3.70
N LEU A 111 -26.33 3.29 4.65
CA LEU A 111 -26.03 2.15 5.53
C LEU A 111 -25.65 0.89 4.73
N TRP A 112 -26.05 0.85 3.45
CA TRP A 112 -25.79 -0.27 2.58
C TRP A 112 -25.59 0.15 1.12
N ILE A 113 -24.34 0.13 0.64
CA ILE A 113 -24.00 0.26 -0.78
C ILE A 113 -23.53 -1.10 -1.29
N SER A 114 -24.42 -1.83 -1.97
CA SER A 114 -24.11 -3.15 -2.53
C SER A 114 -23.07 -3.08 -3.66
N ALA A 115 -23.05 -1.99 -4.43
CA ALA A 115 -22.13 -1.80 -5.55
C ALA A 115 -20.66 -1.64 -5.12
N GLY A 116 -20.42 -1.13 -3.92
CA GLY A 116 -19.07 -0.89 -3.36
C GLY A 116 -18.56 -2.04 -2.49
N LEU A 117 -19.43 -2.98 -2.11
CA LEU A 117 -19.09 -4.08 -1.21
C LEU A 117 -17.94 -4.96 -1.74
N PRO A 118 -17.92 -5.39 -3.02
CA PRO A 118 -16.83 -6.23 -3.53
C PRO A 118 -15.49 -5.49 -3.54
N LEU A 119 -15.50 -4.19 -3.83
CA LEU A 119 -14.30 -3.36 -3.81
C LEU A 119 -13.77 -3.18 -2.38
N ALA A 120 -14.66 -2.88 -1.44
CA ALA A 120 -14.29 -2.75 -0.03
C ALA A 120 -13.72 -4.07 0.54
N LEU A 121 -14.39 -5.19 0.25
CA LEU A 121 -13.90 -6.52 0.64
C LEU A 121 -12.55 -6.85 -0.01
N GLY A 122 -12.36 -6.48 -1.28
CA GLY A 122 -11.08 -6.65 -1.98
C GLY A 122 -9.95 -5.83 -1.35
N LEU A 123 -10.20 -4.57 -1.01
CA LEU A 123 -9.23 -3.71 -0.34
C LEU A 123 -8.89 -4.20 1.06
N VAL A 124 -9.91 -4.58 1.85
CA VAL A 124 -9.69 -5.15 3.20
C VAL A 124 -8.91 -6.45 3.09
N GLY A 125 -9.31 -7.37 2.21
CA GLY A 125 -8.58 -8.62 1.98
C GLY A 125 -7.13 -8.40 1.55
N PHE A 126 -6.89 -7.42 0.68
CA PHE A 126 -5.54 -7.03 0.25
C PHE A 126 -4.67 -6.54 1.43
N THR A 127 -5.22 -5.73 2.35
CA THR A 127 -4.45 -5.26 3.52
C THR A 127 -4.03 -6.38 4.48
N PHE A 128 -4.72 -7.53 4.45
CA PHE A 128 -4.36 -8.72 5.22
C PHE A 128 -3.62 -9.79 4.38
N SER A 129 -3.30 -9.50 3.11
CA SER A 129 -2.57 -10.40 2.23
C SER A 129 -1.06 -10.29 2.46
N GLY A 130 -0.57 -10.94 3.52
CA GLY A 130 0.86 -11.11 3.81
C GLY A 130 1.38 -12.52 3.56
N HIS A 131 0.51 -13.47 3.20
CA HIS A 131 0.85 -14.90 3.17
C HIS A 131 1.92 -15.25 2.14
N ALA A 132 1.97 -14.53 1.01
CA ALA A 132 2.91 -14.80 -0.08
C ALA A 132 4.38 -14.62 0.34
N VAL A 133 4.65 -13.75 1.32
CA VAL A 133 6.01 -13.44 1.78
C VAL A 133 6.44 -14.24 3.02
N VAL A 134 5.51 -14.88 3.72
CA VAL A 134 5.80 -15.62 4.97
C VAL A 134 6.89 -16.69 4.79
N PRO A 135 6.86 -17.56 3.76
CA PRO A 135 7.91 -18.56 3.56
C PRO A 135 9.28 -17.93 3.31
N SER A 136 9.33 -16.82 2.56
CA SER A 136 10.57 -16.10 2.28
C SER A 136 11.16 -15.47 3.54
N ILE A 137 10.31 -14.93 4.43
CA ILE A 137 10.71 -14.39 5.73
C ILE A 137 11.24 -15.53 6.63
N TYR A 138 10.53 -16.66 6.69
CA TYR A 138 10.94 -17.85 7.45
C TYR A 138 12.34 -18.34 7.04
N CYS A 139 12.59 -18.50 5.74
CA CYS A 139 13.91 -18.90 5.24
C CYS A 139 15.01 -17.84 5.46
N SER A 140 14.64 -16.57 5.61
CA SER A 140 15.58 -15.46 5.83
C SER A 140 15.92 -15.23 7.31
N MET A 141 15.22 -15.88 8.25
CA MET A 141 15.47 -15.74 9.68
C MET A 141 16.75 -16.45 10.12
N LYS A 142 17.55 -15.77 10.95
CA LYS A 142 18.76 -16.37 11.57
C LYS A 142 18.42 -17.54 12.50
N LYS A 143 17.23 -17.52 13.11
CA LYS A 143 16.71 -18.58 14.00
C LYS A 143 15.25 -18.89 13.62
N PRO A 144 15.01 -19.84 12.72
CA PRO A 144 13.65 -20.14 12.25
C PRO A 144 12.72 -20.60 13.38
N GLN A 145 13.25 -21.23 14.44
CA GLN A 145 12.47 -21.64 15.62
C GLN A 145 11.84 -20.47 16.41
N ASP A 146 12.30 -19.22 16.20
CA ASP A 146 11.70 -18.06 16.87
C ASP A 146 10.49 -17.52 16.09
N PHE A 147 10.19 -18.04 14.89
CA PHE A 147 9.05 -17.58 14.08
C PHE A 147 7.71 -17.76 14.81
N GLU A 148 7.51 -18.89 15.49
CA GLU A 148 6.29 -19.17 16.26
C GLU A 148 6.07 -18.23 17.45
N LYS A 149 7.12 -17.51 17.89
CA LYS A 149 6.99 -16.49 18.95
C LYS A 149 6.64 -15.11 18.41
N MET A 150 6.77 -14.90 17.09
CA MET A 150 6.57 -13.62 16.43
C MET A 150 5.19 -13.49 15.78
N VAL A 151 4.54 -14.62 15.46
CA VAL A 151 3.17 -14.72 14.95
C VAL A 151 2.19 -14.80 16.11
#